data_AF-A0A968XTC8-F1
#
_entry.id   AF-A0A968XTC8-F1
#
_cell.length_a   1.000
_cell.length_b   1.000
_cell.length_c   1.000
_cell.angle_alpha   90.00
_cell.angle_beta   90.00
_cell.angle_gamma   90.00
#
_symmetry.space_group_name_H-M   'P 1'
#
loop_
_entity.id
_entity.type
_entity.pdbx_description
1 polymer ?
#
loop_
_entity_poly.entity_id
_entity_poly.type
_entity_poly.pdbx_seq_one_letter_code
_entity_poly.pdbx_strand_id
1 'polypeptide(L)' 'MQTEQLPITQKFMATMLGIRLASVSKAANLLQDAHLIRYQRGQVTILDRAGLEQAACECYRLINTELDRLLV' A
#
# COMPACT_ATOMS: atom_id res chain seq x y z
N MET A 1 -5.41 -0.55 18.50
CA MET A 1 -5.86 -0.67 17.10
C MET A 1 -5.52 0.63 16.40
N GLN A 2 -4.33 0.73 15.82
CA GLN A 2 -3.83 1.98 15.23
C GLN A 2 -4.13 1.93 13.74
N THR A 3 -5.23 2.58 13.34
CA THR A 3 -5.59 2.70 11.93
C THR A 3 -4.62 3.67 11.28
N GLU A 4 -3.70 3.17 10.46
CA GLU A 4 -2.77 4.00 9.71
C GLU A 4 -3.49 4.64 8.52
N GLN A 5 -3.54 5.97 8.53
CA GLN A 5 -4.15 6.78 7.48
C GLN A 5 -3.04 7.47 6.68
N LEU A 6 -3.03 7.21 5.39
CA LEU A 6 -2.05 7.75 4.45
C LEU A 6 -2.78 8.76 3.55
N PRO A 7 -2.48 10.07 3.65
CA PRO A 7 -3.06 11.10 2.78
C PRO A 7 -2.38 11.03 1.40
N ILE A 8 -2.71 9.99 0.64
CA ILE A 8 -2.07 9.70 -0.65
C ILE A 8 -3.13 9.43 -1.73
N THR A 9 -3.01 10.13 -2.85
CA THR A 9 -3.93 9.94 -3.99
C THR A 9 -3.40 8.89 -4.96
N GLN A 10 -4.30 8.20 -5.68
CA GLN A 10 -3.91 7.29 -6.77
C GLN A 10 -3.11 8.01 -7.86
N LYS A 11 -3.44 9.28 -8.17
CA LYS A 11 -2.67 10.10 -9.11
C LYS A 11 -1.24 10.31 -8.62
N PHE A 12 -1.07 10.64 -7.34
CA PHE A 12 0.25 10.81 -6.76
C PHE A 12 1.04 9.49 -6.76
N MET A 13 0.43 8.37 -6.38
CA MET A 13 1.07 7.05 -6.46
C MET A 13 1.50 6.69 -7.89
N ALA A 14 0.66 6.97 -8.88
CA ALA A 14 0.98 6.72 -10.29
C ALA A 14 2.20 7.54 -10.74
N THR A 15 2.25 8.82 -10.36
CA THR A 15 3.40 9.68 -10.63
C THR A 15 4.66 9.20 -9.92
N MET A 16 4.58 8.89 -8.62
CA MET A 16 5.73 8.48 -7.81
C MET A 16 6.32 7.14 -8.29
N LEU A 17 5.47 6.19 -8.65
CA LEU A 17 5.89 4.87 -9.13
C LEU A 17 6.22 4.82 -10.62
N GLY A 18 6.00 5.91 -11.37
CA GLY A 18 6.22 5.95 -12.82
C GLY A 18 5.32 5.02 -13.63
N ILE A 19 4.13 4.68 -13.11
CA ILE A 19 3.18 3.75 -13.75
C ILE A 19 1.87 4.44 -14.12
N ARG A 20 1.05 3.75 -14.91
CA ARG A 20 -0.27 4.26 -15.33
C ARG A 20 -1.24 4.33 -14.16
N LEU A 21 -2.05 5.38 -14.11
CA LEU A 21 -3.12 5.54 -13.12
C LEU A 21 -4.08 4.34 -13.10
N ALA A 22 -4.39 3.78 -14.27
CA ALA A 22 -5.24 2.58 -14.38
C ALA A 22 -4.64 1.37 -13.62
N SER A 23 -3.33 1.21 -13.62
CA SER A 23 -2.66 0.13 -12.88
C SER A 23 -2.78 0.33 -11.37
N VAL A 24 -2.57 1.56 -10.90
CA VAL A 24 -2.77 1.92 -9.48
C VAL A 24 -4.22 1.72 -9.06
N SER A 25 -5.16 2.19 -9.87
CA SER A 25 -6.60 2.06 -9.61
C SER A 25 -7.02 0.60 -9.52
N LYS A 26 -6.56 -0.24 -10.45
CA LYS A 26 -6.81 -1.68 -10.43
C LYS A 26 -6.27 -2.34 -9.17
N ALA A 27 -5.02 -2.04 -8.78
CA ALA A 27 -4.43 -2.58 -7.56
C ALA A 27 -5.19 -2.12 -6.31
N ALA A 28 -5.53 -0.83 -6.22
CA ALA A 28 -6.29 -0.29 -5.10
C ALA A 28 -7.68 -0.94 -4.97
N ASN A 29 -8.37 -1.17 -6.08
CA ASN A 29 -9.66 -1.87 -6.06
C ASN A 29 -9.52 -3.31 -5.58
N LEU A 30 -8.53 -4.06 -6.09
CA LEU A 30 -8.29 -5.45 -5.64
C LEU A 30 -8.03 -5.53 -4.13
N LEU A 31 -7.21 -4.63 -3.59
CA LEU A 31 -6.91 -4.59 -2.15
C LEU A 31 -8.12 -4.13 -1.32
N GLN A 32 -8.96 -3.26 -1.87
CA GLN A 32 -10.18 -2.81 -1.21
C GLN A 32 -11.26 -3.90 -1.19
N ASP A 33 -11.44 -4.63 -2.30
CA ASP A 33 -12.36 -5.76 -2.40
C ASP A 33 -11.94 -6.89 -1.45
N ALA A 34 -10.63 -7.08 -1.26
CA ALA A 34 -10.06 -7.99 -0.28
C ALA A 34 -10.14 -7.47 1.19
N HIS A 35 -10.76 -6.31 1.43
CA HIS A 35 -10.89 -5.68 2.74
C HIS A 35 -9.56 -5.37 3.44
N LEU A 36 -8.46 -5.26 2.68
CA LEU A 36 -7.14 -4.95 3.20
C LEU A 36 -6.94 -3.43 3.39
N ILE A 37 -7.55 -2.64 2.50
CA ILE A 37 -7.56 -1.18 2.56
C ILE A 37 -8.95 -0.60 2.38
N ARG A 38 -9.11 0.67 2.76
CA ARG A 38 -10.21 1.52 2.33
C ARG A 38 -9.64 2.74 1.63
N TYR A 39 -10.12 3.03 0.43
CA TYR A 39 -9.75 4.25 -0.28
C TYR A 39 -10.94 5.21 -0.37
N GLN A 40 -10.80 6.41 0.19
CA GLN A 40 -11.84 7.44 0.15
C GLN A 40 -11.23 8.83 0.01
N ARG A 41 -11.72 9.62 -0.97
CA ARG A 41 -11.36 11.04 -1.14
C ARG A 41 -9.84 11.34 -1.12
N GLY A 42 -9.02 10.48 -1.72
CA GLY A 42 -7.56 10.70 -1.76
C GLY A 42 -6.83 10.29 -0.47
N GLN A 43 -7.48 9.48 0.35
CA GLN A 43 -6.93 8.92 1.58
C GLN A 43 -7.00 7.40 1.51
N VAL A 44 -5.87 6.75 1.80
CA VAL A 44 -5.80 5.29 2.00
C VAL A 44 -5.82 5.03 3.50
N THR A 45 -6.69 4.13 3.92
CA THR A 45 -6.75 3.63 5.29
C THR A 45 -6.39 2.15 5.28
N ILE A 46 -5.36 1.76 6.03
CA ILE A 46 -4.99 0.35 6.19
C ILE A 46 -5.97 -0.29 7.18
N LEU A 47 -6.67 -1.33 6.75
CA LEU A 47 -7.62 -2.09 7.57
C LEU A 47 -6.97 -3.34 8.15
N ASP A 48 -6.15 -4.02 7.35
CA ASP A 48 -5.39 -5.20 7.75
C ASP A 48 -3.96 -5.11 7.22
N ARG A 49 -3.04 -4.76 8.12
CA ARG A 49 -1.61 -4.68 7.80
C ARG A 49 -1.01 -6.05 7.51
N ALA A 50 -1.35 -7.07 8.30
CA ALA A 50 -0.80 -8.41 8.10
C ALA A 50 -1.27 -9.01 6.76
N GLY A 51 -2.54 -8.80 6.40
CA GLY A 51 -3.07 -9.19 5.09
C GLY A 51 -2.42 -8.44 3.93
N LEU A 52 -2.11 -7.14 4.08
CA LEU A 52 -1.34 -6.39 3.08
C LEU A 52 0.07 -6.94 2.87
N GLU A 53 0.76 -7.28 3.96
CA GLU A 53 2.12 -7.84 3.90
C GLU A 53 2.14 -9.21 3.23
N GLN A 54 1.08 -10.01 3.41
CA GLN A 54 0.90 -11.29 2.71
C GLN A 54 0.55 -11.11 1.22
N ALA A 55 -0.21 -10.08 0.87
CA ALA A 55 -0.56 -9.76 -0.51
C ALA A 55 0.61 -9.11 -1.29
N ALA A 56 1.58 -8.54 -0.58
CA ALA A 56 2.80 -8.01 -1.17
C ALA A 56 3.72 -9.15 -1.66
N CYS A 57 4.53 -8.86 -2.66
CA CYS A 57 5.57 -9.80 -3.07
C CYS A 57 6.69 -9.87 -2.02
N GLU A 58 7.54 -10.88 -2.16
CA GLU A 58 8.74 -11.10 -1.36
C GLU A 58 9.66 -9.88 -1.29
N CYS A 59 9.63 -8.99 -2.30
CA CYS A 59 10.40 -7.74 -2.31
C CYS A 59 10.09 -6.87 -1.09
N TYR A 60 8.84 -6.84 -0.61
CA TYR A 60 8.49 -6.06 0.59
C TYR A 60 9.26 -6.55 1.81
N ARG A 61 9.29 -7.87 2.03
CA ARG A 61 10.02 -8.48 3.15
C ARG A 61 11.53 -8.29 3.02
N LEU A 62 12.08 -8.46 1.82
CA LEU A 62 13.51 -8.24 1.57
C LEU A 62 13.93 -6.80 1.91
N ILE A 63 13.14 -5.81 1.45
CA ILE A 63 13.41 -4.40 1.71
C ILE A 63 13.30 -4.08 3.20
N ASN A 64 12.23 -4.52 3.88
CA ASN A 64 12.09 -4.32 5.34
C ASN A 64 13.25 -4.95 6.11
N THR A 65 13.65 -6.17 5.76
CA THR A 65 14.76 -6.86 6.43
C THR A 65 16.06 -6.06 6.33
N GLU A 66 16.35 -5.47 5.16
CA GLU A 66 17.54 -4.64 4.99
C GLU A 66 17.42 -3.28 5.68
N LEU A 67 16.23 -2.67 5.69
CA LEU A 67 15.96 -1.44 6.45
C LEU A 67 16.15 -1.64 7.96
N ASP A 68 15.61 -2.72 8.50
CA ASP A 68 15.73 -3.08 9.92
C ASP A 68 17.21 -3.27 10.29
N ARG A 69 18.01 -3.85 9.40
CA ARG A 69 19.46 -4.00 9.61
C ARG A 69 20.19 -2.65 9.69
N LEU A 70 19.76 -1.65 8.92
CA LEU A 70 20.41 -0.33 8.83
C LEU A 70 19.99 0.64 9.95
N LEU A 71 18.82 0.42 10.55
CA LEU A 71 18.24 1.30 11.58
C LEU A 71 18.50 0.82 13.02
N VAL A 72 19.31 -0.24 13.20
CA VAL A 72 19.79 -0.74 14.50
C VAL A 72 21.13 -0.12 14.87
#